data_AF-A0A6I3H2Q6-F1
#
_entry.id   AF-A0A6I3H2Q6-F1
#
_cell.length_a   1.000
_cell.length_b   1.000
_cell.length_c   1.000
_cell.angle_alpha   90.00
_cell.angle_beta   90.00
_cell.angle_gamma   90.00
#
_symmetry.space_group_name_H-M   'P 1'
#
loop_
_entity.id
_entity.type
_entity.pdbx_description
1 polymer ?
#
loop_
_entity_poly.entity_id
_entity_poly.type
_entity_poly.pdbx_seq_one_letter_code
_entity_poly.pdbx_strand_id
1 'polypeptide(L)'
;MTQQASWLAMRPLRGGGDPREAMARRQRMGRANRLIGWVLLPVLLGATISYSYRASSASVEIVATFFSWLLIFLTFVHSGISFYVFGGVRPRATLRVFHVYFGYLTFILVMLSQSTINGPRIFHVVTSILMYIAIVGHTVMGLRYQVLRNRAQRDTPELVPANTR
;
A
#
# COMPACT_ATOMS: atom_id res chain seq x y z
N MET A 1 8.85 27.98 20.84
CA MET A 1 7.88 26.84 20.86
C MET A 1 8.43 25.73 19.99
N THR A 2 9.10 24.74 20.58
CA THR A 2 9.63 23.56 19.88
C THR A 2 8.47 22.68 19.42
N GLN A 3 8.21 22.64 18.11
CA GLN A 3 7.32 21.64 17.53
C GLN A 3 7.91 20.27 17.78
N GLN A 4 7.43 19.62 18.84
CA GLN A 4 7.67 18.22 19.13
C GLN A 4 7.24 17.44 17.88
N ALA A 5 8.22 16.84 17.18
CA ALA A 5 7.96 16.02 16.01
C ALA A 5 6.82 15.05 16.35
N SER A 6 5.75 15.10 15.56
CA SER A 6 4.50 14.39 15.80
C SER A 6 4.67 12.89 15.50
N TRP A 7 5.54 12.23 16.27
CA TRP A 7 5.53 10.78 16.49
C TRP A 7 4.25 10.32 17.21
N LEU A 8 3.42 11.29 17.63
CA LEU A 8 2.03 11.24 18.08
C LEU A 8 1.39 9.84 18.00
N ALA A 9 1.57 9.13 19.12
CA ALA A 9 0.82 7.97 19.59
C ALA A 9 0.69 6.81 18.59
N MET A 10 1.81 6.35 18.01
CA MET A 10 1.85 4.94 17.60
C MET A 10 1.75 4.10 18.87
N ARG A 11 0.71 3.25 18.94
CA ARG A 11 0.42 2.42 20.13
C ARG A 11 1.72 1.69 20.53
N PRO A 12 2.17 1.79 21.79
CA PRO A 12 3.34 1.03 22.23
C PRO A 12 3.11 -0.45 21.95
N LEU A 13 4.14 -1.15 21.48
CA LEU A 13 4.08 -2.59 21.28
C LEU A 13 3.73 -3.22 22.63
N ARG A 14 2.64 -3.99 22.65
CA ARG A 14 2.18 -4.70 23.84
C ARG A 14 3.12 -5.90 24.02
N GLY A 15 4.23 -5.68 24.71
CA GLY A 15 5.27 -6.69 24.95
C GLY A 15 6.55 -6.00 25.43
N GLY A 16 7.07 -6.41 26.59
CA GLY A 16 8.16 -5.74 27.32
C GLY A 16 9.55 -5.80 26.69
N GLY A 17 9.67 -5.57 25.39
CA GLY A 17 10.95 -5.43 24.68
C GLY A 17 11.41 -3.98 24.56
N ASP A 18 12.68 -3.77 24.15
CA ASP A 18 13.24 -2.44 23.95
C ASP A 18 12.43 -1.64 22.90
N PRO A 19 11.85 -0.49 23.27
CA PRO A 19 11.14 0.40 22.36
C PRO A 19 11.93 0.78 21.08
N ARG A 20 13.26 0.82 21.16
CA ARG A 20 14.13 1.19 20.03
C ARG A 20 14.15 0.11 18.95
N GLU A 21 14.30 -1.16 19.34
CA GLU A 21 14.27 -2.30 18.41
C GLU A 21 12.90 -2.43 17.74
N ALA A 22 11.85 -2.25 18.55
CA ALA A 22 10.47 -2.15 18.12
C ALA A 22 10.28 -1.10 17.01
N MET A 23 10.81 0.11 17.21
CA MET A 23 10.77 1.18 16.22
C MET A 23 11.59 0.85 14.97
N ALA A 24 12.81 0.32 15.12
CA ALA A 24 13.68 -0.04 13.99
C ALA A 24 13.03 -1.11 13.10
N ARG A 25 12.40 -2.13 13.71
CA ARG A 25 11.65 -3.17 13.00
C ARG A 25 10.48 -2.57 12.22
N ARG A 26 9.68 -1.68 12.84
CA ARG A 26 8.57 -0.99 12.15
C ARG A 26 9.06 -0.14 10.97
N GLN A 27 10.18 0.57 11.11
CA GLN A 27 10.77 1.33 10.00
C GLN A 27 11.24 0.43 8.86
N ARG A 28 11.86 -0.73 9.17
CA ARG A 28 12.25 -1.74 8.17
C ARG A 28 11.03 -2.28 7.44
N MET A 29 9.98 -2.66 8.17
CA MET A 29 8.71 -3.11 7.58
C MET A 29 8.06 -2.03 6.73
N GLY A 30 8.09 -0.76 7.15
CA GLY A 30 7.58 0.36 6.35
C GLY A 30 8.40 0.65 5.08
N ARG A 31 9.69 0.28 5.04
CA ARG A 31 10.50 0.30 3.80
C ARG A 31 10.11 -0.85 2.88
N ALA A 32 10.04 -2.07 3.40
CA ALA A 32 9.61 -3.25 2.64
C ALA A 32 8.21 -3.05 2.06
N ASN A 33 7.27 -2.51 2.85
CA ASN A 33 5.91 -2.25 2.40
C ASN A 33 5.84 -1.29 1.20
N ARG A 34 6.71 -0.27 1.18
CA ARG A 34 6.80 0.66 0.07
C ARG A 34 7.36 0.01 -1.18
N LEU A 35 8.38 -0.84 -1.03
CA LEU A 35 8.91 -1.61 -2.15
C LEU A 35 7.82 -2.51 -2.74
N ILE A 36 7.08 -3.23 -1.91
CA ILE A 36 5.94 -4.06 -2.34
C ILE A 36 4.89 -3.22 -3.07
N GLY A 37 4.56 -2.03 -2.55
CA GLY A 37 3.64 -1.10 -3.21
C GLY A 37 4.09 -0.72 -4.63
N TRP A 38 5.39 -0.52 -4.85
CA TRP A 38 5.93 -0.25 -6.18
C TRP A 38 5.92 -1.48 -7.09
N VAL A 39 6.20 -2.67 -6.55
CA VAL A 39 6.15 -3.94 -7.29
C VAL A 39 4.71 -4.32 -7.68
N LEU A 40 3.72 -3.92 -6.90
CA LEU A 40 2.31 -4.14 -7.21
C LEU A 40 1.87 -3.49 -8.53
N LEU A 41 2.46 -2.37 -8.94
CA LEU A 41 2.11 -1.68 -10.18
C LEU A 41 2.43 -2.48 -11.46
N PRO A 42 3.68 -2.95 -11.69
CA PRO A 42 3.97 -3.80 -12.84
C PRO A 42 3.24 -5.14 -12.78
N VAL A 43 3.01 -5.71 -11.59
CA VAL A 43 2.21 -6.94 -11.42
C VAL A 43 0.76 -6.72 -11.83
N LEU A 44 0.14 -5.61 -11.42
CA LEU A 44 -1.20 -5.21 -11.84
C LEU A 44 -1.25 -5.05 -13.36
N LEU A 45 -0.29 -4.35 -13.96
CA LEU A 45 -0.23 -4.17 -15.41
C LEU A 45 -0.12 -5.52 -16.13
N GLY A 46 0.73 -6.43 -15.65
CA GLY A 46 0.87 -7.79 -16.17
C GLY A 46 -0.43 -8.58 -16.07
N ALA A 47 -1.14 -8.49 -14.93
CA ALA A 47 -2.45 -9.10 -14.74
C ALA A 47 -3.48 -8.55 -15.74
N THR A 48 -3.56 -7.22 -15.89
CA THR A 48 -4.50 -6.55 -16.79
C THR A 48 -4.27 -6.94 -18.26
N ILE A 49 -3.01 -6.88 -18.71
CA ILE A 49 -2.64 -7.23 -20.09
C ILE A 49 -2.95 -8.71 -20.33
N SER A 50 -2.45 -9.61 -19.48
CA SER A 50 -2.61 -11.05 -19.66
C SER A 50 -4.09 -11.45 -19.64
N TYR A 51 -4.89 -10.84 -18.76
CA TYR A 51 -6.34 -11.08 -18.71
C TYR A 51 -7.06 -10.67 -20.00
N SER A 52 -6.65 -9.55 -20.60
CA SER A 52 -7.23 -9.06 -21.86
C SER A 52 -7.01 -10.02 -23.03
N TYR A 53 -5.94 -10.82 -22.97
CA TYR A 53 -5.58 -11.81 -23.99
C TYR A 53 -5.86 -13.26 -23.56
N ARG A 54 -6.54 -13.51 -22.42
CA ARG A 54 -6.68 -14.88 -21.86
C ARG A 54 -7.29 -15.92 -22.80
N ALA A 55 -8.16 -15.49 -23.71
CA ALA A 55 -8.82 -16.39 -24.67
C ALA A 55 -7.94 -16.72 -25.89
N SER A 56 -6.76 -16.10 -26.02
CA SER A 56 -5.88 -16.30 -27.18
C SER A 56 -5.14 -17.64 -27.17
N SER A 57 -4.82 -18.17 -25.99
CA SER A 57 -4.10 -19.45 -25.82
C SER A 57 -4.10 -19.90 -24.36
N ALA A 58 -3.93 -21.22 -24.15
CA ALA A 58 -3.82 -21.81 -22.81
C ALA A 58 -2.61 -21.28 -22.02
N SER A 59 -1.49 -20.96 -22.69
CA SER A 59 -0.32 -20.38 -22.04
C SER A 59 -0.62 -18.99 -21.48
N VAL A 60 -1.35 -18.15 -22.22
CA VAL A 60 -1.75 -16.81 -21.74
C VAL A 60 -2.75 -16.90 -20.60
N GLU A 61 -3.64 -17.90 -20.59
CA GLU A 61 -4.54 -18.16 -19.46
C GLU A 61 -3.76 -18.50 -18.17
N ILE A 62 -2.74 -19.36 -18.26
CA ILE A 62 -1.86 -19.71 -17.13
C ILE A 62 -1.15 -18.46 -16.62
N VAL A 63 -0.61 -17.63 -17.52
CA VAL A 63 0.08 -16.38 -17.16
C VAL A 63 -0.89 -15.39 -16.49
N ALA A 64 -2.10 -15.22 -17.02
CA ALA A 64 -3.13 -14.37 -16.42
C ALA A 64 -3.52 -14.84 -15.02
N THR A 65 -3.65 -16.16 -14.84
CA THR A 65 -3.94 -16.79 -13.55
C THR A 65 -2.81 -16.55 -12.56
N PHE A 66 -1.55 -16.77 -12.96
CA PHE A 66 -0.38 -16.52 -12.13
C PHE A 66 -0.30 -15.06 -11.67
N PHE A 67 -0.42 -14.09 -12.60
CA PHE A 67 -0.38 -12.67 -12.25
C PHE A 67 -1.54 -12.25 -11.35
N SER A 68 -2.74 -12.82 -11.54
CA SER A 68 -3.88 -12.55 -10.67
C SER A 68 -3.64 -13.04 -9.24
N TRP A 69 -3.14 -14.27 -9.08
CA TRP A 69 -2.76 -14.79 -7.75
C TRP A 69 -1.62 -14.02 -7.10
N LEU A 70 -0.61 -13.64 -7.88
CA LEU A 70 0.50 -12.83 -7.42
C LEU A 70 0.02 -11.44 -6.96
N LEU A 71 -0.89 -10.82 -7.71
CA LEU A 71 -1.52 -9.56 -7.34
C LEU A 71 -2.27 -9.70 -6.01
N ILE A 72 -3.13 -10.70 -5.86
CA ILE A 72 -3.87 -10.98 -4.62
C ILE A 72 -2.91 -11.15 -3.44
N PHE A 73 -1.89 -12.00 -3.60
CA PHE A 73 -0.91 -12.27 -2.56
C PHE A 73 -0.16 -11.01 -2.13
N LEU A 74 0.41 -10.26 -3.08
CA LEU A 74 1.16 -9.04 -2.79
C LEU A 74 0.26 -7.95 -2.18
N THR A 75 -0.98 -7.82 -2.64
CA THR A 75 -1.96 -6.90 -2.08
C THR A 75 -2.28 -7.28 -0.63
N PHE A 76 -2.42 -8.57 -0.33
CA PHE A 76 -2.63 -9.04 1.04
C PHE A 76 -1.42 -8.76 1.93
N VAL A 77 -0.20 -9.04 1.48
CA VAL A 77 1.03 -8.74 2.21
C VAL A 77 1.18 -7.23 2.45
N HIS A 78 0.93 -6.41 1.43
CA HIS A 78 1.00 -4.95 1.53
C HIS A 78 0.01 -4.41 2.55
N SER A 79 -1.24 -4.87 2.51
CA SER A 79 -2.27 -4.47 3.48
C SER A 79 -1.96 -4.98 4.89
N GLY A 80 -1.49 -6.22 5.02
CA GLY A 80 -1.12 -6.81 6.30
C GLY A 80 0.04 -6.07 6.98
N ILE A 81 1.09 -5.73 6.23
CA ILE A 81 2.20 -4.92 6.77
C ILE A 81 1.71 -3.51 7.10
N SER A 82 0.87 -2.90 6.25
CA SER A 82 0.28 -1.58 6.53
C SER A 82 -0.51 -1.59 7.83
N PHE A 83 -1.33 -2.63 8.05
CA PHE A 83 -2.09 -2.81 9.29
C PHE A 83 -1.16 -3.07 10.49
N TYR A 84 -0.11 -3.87 10.35
CA TYR A 84 0.88 -4.07 11.42
C TYR A 84 1.60 -2.77 11.80
N VAL A 85 2.01 -1.97 10.81
CA VAL A 85 2.78 -0.73 11.01
C VAL A 85 1.90 0.40 11.54
N PHE A 86 0.71 0.58 10.99
CA PHE A 86 -0.15 1.73 11.27
C PHE A 86 -1.36 1.40 12.15
N GLY A 87 -1.86 0.16 12.09
CA GLY A 87 -3.05 -0.28 12.80
C GLY A 87 -4.29 0.55 12.45
N GLY A 88 -5.20 0.66 13.43
CA GLY A 88 -6.25 1.67 13.42
C GLY A 88 -5.68 3.03 13.79
N VAL A 89 -5.56 3.92 12.82
CA VAL A 89 -5.07 5.29 13.06
C VAL A 89 -6.25 6.16 13.49
N ARG A 90 -6.10 6.94 14.58
CA ARG A 90 -7.16 7.87 15.00
C ARG A 90 -7.55 8.80 13.84
N PRO A 91 -8.85 9.00 13.56
CA PRO A 91 -9.30 9.84 12.46
C PRO A 91 -8.79 11.27 12.70
N ARG A 92 -7.84 11.70 11.87
CA ARG A 92 -7.28 13.04 11.84
C ARG A 92 -7.22 13.47 10.39
N ALA A 93 -7.49 14.74 10.12
CA ALA A 93 -7.46 15.32 8.78
C ALA A 93 -6.02 15.52 8.26
N THR A 94 -5.23 14.44 8.21
CA THR A 94 -3.86 14.46 7.70
C THR A 94 -3.75 13.56 6.49
N LEU A 95 -2.94 13.97 5.50
CA LEU A 95 -2.73 13.20 4.26
C LEU A 95 -2.31 11.75 4.51
N ARG A 96 -1.51 11.52 5.57
CA ARG A 96 -1.08 10.18 5.99
C ARG A 96 -2.26 9.30 6.41
N VAL A 97 -3.17 9.84 7.23
CA VAL A 97 -4.34 9.08 7.70
C VAL A 97 -5.28 8.77 6.55
N PHE A 98 -5.52 9.75 5.68
CA PHE A 98 -6.30 9.54 4.45
C PHE A 98 -5.69 8.46 3.57
N HIS A 99 -4.37 8.51 3.31
CA HIS A 99 -3.69 7.49 2.50
C HIS A 99 -3.81 6.07 3.09
N VAL A 100 -3.73 5.91 4.41
CA VAL A 100 -3.89 4.61 5.08
C VAL A 100 -5.31 4.07 4.92
N TYR A 101 -6.34 4.86 5.26
CA TYR A 101 -7.73 4.42 5.11
C TYR A 101 -8.12 4.18 3.66
N PHE A 102 -7.64 5.03 2.76
CA PHE A 102 -7.86 4.84 1.33
C PHE A 102 -7.16 3.58 0.82
N GLY A 103 -5.99 3.23 1.35
CA GLY A 103 -5.33 1.94 1.07
C GLY A 103 -6.16 0.74 1.51
N TYR A 104 -6.83 0.81 2.67
CA TYR A 104 -7.76 -0.24 3.11
C TYR A 104 -8.98 -0.34 2.20
N LEU A 105 -9.51 0.79 1.72
CA LEU A 105 -10.56 0.79 0.71
C LEU A 105 -10.08 0.16 -0.61
N THR A 106 -8.89 0.53 -1.10
CA THR A 106 -8.28 -0.07 -2.29
C THR A 106 -8.14 -1.58 -2.14
N PHE A 107 -7.71 -2.07 -0.97
CA PHE A 107 -7.64 -3.50 -0.68
C PHE A 107 -9.00 -4.20 -0.85
N ILE A 108 -10.06 -3.65 -0.25
CA ILE A 108 -11.41 -4.20 -0.37
C ILE A 108 -11.85 -4.23 -1.83
N LEU A 109 -11.61 -3.14 -2.58
CA LEU A 109 -11.97 -3.07 -4.00
C LEU A 109 -11.20 -4.06 -4.86
N VAL A 110 -9.92 -4.30 -4.58
CA VAL A 110 -9.13 -5.33 -5.27
C VAL A 110 -9.73 -6.72 -4.97
N MET A 111 -9.99 -7.05 -3.70
CA MET A 111 -10.59 -8.34 -3.35
C MET A 111 -11.96 -8.54 -3.99
N LEU A 112 -12.78 -7.49 -4.03
CA LEU A 112 -14.09 -7.52 -4.67
C LEU A 112 -13.98 -7.68 -6.20
N SER A 113 -13.07 -6.96 -6.86
CA SER A 113 -12.83 -7.09 -8.30
C SER A 113 -12.36 -8.50 -8.67
N GLN A 114 -11.47 -9.09 -7.86
CA GLN A 114 -10.98 -10.46 -8.08
C GLN A 114 -12.05 -11.53 -7.81
N SER A 115 -12.90 -11.33 -6.80
CA SER A 115 -14.01 -12.26 -6.50
C SER A 115 -15.09 -12.28 -7.59
N THR A 116 -15.16 -11.23 -8.41
CA THR A 116 -16.19 -11.07 -9.44
C THR A 116 -15.71 -11.42 -10.84
N ILE A 117 -14.46 -11.86 -10.99
CA ILE A 117 -13.84 -12.19 -12.28
C ILE A 117 -14.61 -13.26 -13.08
N ASN A 118 -15.28 -14.18 -12.36
CA ASN A 118 -16.15 -15.23 -12.93
C ASN A 118 -17.65 -14.95 -12.74
N GLY A 119 -17.99 -13.77 -12.20
CA GLY A 119 -19.37 -13.35 -11.94
C GLY A 119 -20.02 -12.61 -13.13
N PRO A 120 -21.17 -11.96 -12.89
CA PRO A 120 -21.84 -11.16 -13.92
C PRO A 120 -20.92 -10.07 -14.50
N ARG A 121 -20.81 -10.02 -15.82
CA ARG A 121 -19.86 -9.13 -16.54
C ARG A 121 -19.97 -7.67 -16.09
N ILE A 122 -21.18 -7.16 -15.91
CA ILE A 122 -21.42 -5.76 -15.49
C ILE A 122 -20.79 -5.50 -14.12
N PHE A 123 -20.95 -6.44 -13.18
CA PHE A 123 -20.43 -6.29 -11.82
C PHE A 123 -18.90 -6.32 -11.80
N HIS A 124 -18.28 -7.19 -12.59
CA HIS A 124 -16.82 -7.20 -12.76
C HIS A 124 -16.30 -5.90 -13.38
N VAL A 125 -16.96 -5.38 -14.41
CA VAL A 125 -16.56 -4.12 -15.06
C VAL A 125 -16.62 -2.95 -14.08
N VAL A 126 -17.75 -2.78 -13.38
CA VAL A 126 -17.92 -1.68 -12.41
C VAL A 126 -16.90 -1.78 -11.28
N THR A 127 -16.72 -2.96 -10.68
CA THR A 127 -15.75 -3.14 -9.59
C THR A 127 -14.31 -2.93 -10.05
N SER A 128 -13.97 -3.32 -11.28
CA SER A 128 -12.66 -3.08 -11.87
C SER A 128 -12.39 -1.59 -12.11
N ILE A 129 -13.37 -0.83 -12.61
CA ILE A 129 -13.24 0.64 -12.78
C ILE A 129 -12.98 1.31 -11.42
N LEU A 130 -13.80 0.97 -10.41
CA LEU A 130 -13.63 1.52 -9.05
C LEU A 130 -12.27 1.14 -8.46
N MET A 131 -11.83 -0.10 -8.66
CA MET A 131 -10.50 -0.56 -8.25
C MET A 131 -9.40 0.28 -8.91
N TYR A 132 -9.43 0.51 -10.23
CA TYR A 132 -8.40 1.31 -10.91
C TYR A 132 -8.38 2.76 -10.41
N ILE A 133 -9.55 3.39 -10.24
CA ILE A 133 -9.64 4.75 -9.66
C ILE A 133 -9.02 4.78 -8.26
N ALA A 134 -9.31 3.79 -7.42
CA ALA A 134 -8.75 3.69 -6.08
C ALA A 134 -7.23 3.41 -6.10
N ILE A 135 -6.73 2.60 -7.03
CA ILE A 135 -5.27 2.36 -7.17
C ILE A 135 -4.55 3.64 -7.57
N VAL A 136 -5.06 4.35 -8.58
CA VAL A 136 -4.48 5.63 -9.03
C VAL A 136 -4.50 6.65 -7.90
N GLY A 137 -5.66 6.85 -7.25
CA GLY A 137 -5.78 7.78 -6.12
C GLY A 137 -4.81 7.44 -4.97
N HIS A 138 -4.70 6.16 -4.62
CA HIS A 138 -3.82 5.70 -3.54
C HIS A 138 -2.35 5.95 -3.88
N THR A 139 -1.96 5.67 -5.13
CA THR A 139 -0.59 5.85 -5.64
C THR A 139 -0.21 7.33 -5.69
N VAL A 140 -1.08 8.19 -6.22
CA VAL A 140 -0.86 9.64 -6.28
C VAL A 140 -0.72 10.24 -4.88
N MET A 141 -1.57 9.83 -3.93
CA MET A 141 -1.44 10.25 -2.54
C MET A 141 -0.13 9.78 -1.90
N GLY A 142 0.27 8.53 -2.16
CA GLY A 142 1.54 7.96 -1.68
C GLY A 142 2.75 8.73 -2.21
N LEU A 143 2.76 9.03 -3.51
CA LEU A 143 3.80 9.83 -4.17
C LEU A 143 3.85 11.24 -3.59
N ARG A 144 2.70 11.93 -3.49
CA ARG A 144 2.63 13.28 -2.91
C ARG A 144 3.16 13.30 -1.48
N TYR A 145 2.77 12.33 -0.66
CA TYR A 145 3.26 12.20 0.71
C TYR A 145 4.78 11.98 0.76
N GLN A 146 5.31 11.13 -0.12
CA GLN A 146 6.75 10.89 -0.22
C GLN A 146 7.52 12.15 -0.63
N VAL A 147 7.02 12.89 -1.62
CA VAL A 147 7.62 14.17 -2.05
C VAL A 147 7.63 15.18 -0.90
N LEU A 148 6.51 15.35 -0.20
CA LEU A 148 6.41 16.28 0.93
C LEU A 148 7.38 15.91 2.06
N ARG A 149 7.48 14.62 2.37
CA ARG A 149 8.44 14.12 3.37
C ARG A 149 9.89 14.39 2.96
N ASN A 150 10.24 14.09 1.70
CA ASN A 150 11.60 14.29 1.20
C ASN A 150 11.99 15.77 1.20
N ARG A 151 11.05 16.67 0.86
CA ARG A 151 11.27 18.13 0.96
C ARG A 151 11.52 18.55 2.40
N ALA A 152 10.67 18.15 3.33
CA ALA A 152 10.86 18.46 4.75
C ALA A 152 12.23 17.98 5.28
N GLN A 153 12.69 16.79 4.87
CA GLN A 153 14.01 16.27 5.26
C GLN A 153 15.18 17.04 4.64
N ARG A 154 15.02 17.60 3.44
CA ARG A 154 16.05 18.46 2.81
C ARG A 154 16.13 19.83 3.48
N ASP A 155 14.98 20.39 3.86
CA ASP A 155 14.88 21.75 4.40
C ASP A 155 15.25 21.82 5.90
N THR A 156 15.31 20.68 6.60
CA THR A 156 15.74 20.60 8.02
C THR A 156 16.81 19.52 8.25
N PRO A 157 18.02 19.67 7.67
CA PRO A 157 19.06 18.64 7.75
C PRO A 157 19.62 18.44 9.17
N GLU A 158 19.58 19.46 10.02
CA GLU A 158 20.11 19.43 11.40
C GLU A 158 19.27 18.60 12.37
N LEU A 159 18.01 18.30 12.03
CA LEU A 159 17.11 17.49 12.85
C LEU A 159 17.09 16.00 12.45
N VAL A 160 17.91 15.61 11.46
CA VAL A 160 18.02 14.24 10.99
C VAL A 160 19.18 13.57 11.75
N PRO A 161 18.91 12.61 12.67
CA PRO A 161 19.98 11.94 13.40
C PRO A 161 20.93 11.25 12.43
N ALA A 162 22.24 11.41 12.68
CA ALA A 162 23.33 10.99 11.80
C ALA A 162 23.32 9.50 11.40
N ASN A 163 22.55 8.65 12.09
CA ASN A 163 22.47 7.21 11.80
C ASN A 163 21.49 6.80 10.67
N THR A 164 20.85 7.76 9.99
CA THR A 164 19.82 7.48 8.97
C THR A 164 20.26 7.72 7.53
N ARG A 165 21.52 8.08 7.30
CA ARG A 165 22.11 8.16 5.96
C ARG A 165 22.60 6.80 5.49
#